data_AF-A0A368GRV9-F1
#
_entry.id   AF-A0A368GRV9-F1
#
_cell.length_a   1.000
_cell.length_b   1.000
_cell.length_c   1.000
_cell.angle_alpha   90.00
_cell.angle_beta   90.00
_cell.angle_gamma   90.00
#
_symmetry.space_group_name_H-M   'P 1'
#
loop_
_entity.id
_entity.type
_entity.pdbx_description
1 polymer ?
#
loop_
_entity_poly.entity_id
_entity_poly.type
_entity_poly.pdbx_seq_one_letter_code
_entity_poly.pdbx_strand_id
1 'polypeptide(L)'
;MFGYHMTTASDRAVILTTNERDALAMYEATDGALAFALPHGERIDASVFPYLEDFEQVFLWFPPRHLEYAKEWGYALNGGRCYLIRNAERPIELVRNGKHKEIKHILSREAI
;
A
#
# COMPACT_ATOMS: atom_id res chain seq x y z
N MET A 1 7.86 5.37 -9.53
CA MET A 1 6.91 5.04 -8.45
C MET A 1 6.90 6.20 -7.45
N PHE A 2 5.74 6.78 -7.17
CA PHE A 2 5.62 7.89 -6.21
C PHE A 2 5.93 7.39 -4.79
N GLY A 3 6.55 8.22 -3.95
CA GLY A 3 6.92 7.86 -2.57
C GLY A 3 8.23 7.07 -2.42
N TYR A 4 8.73 6.40 -3.48
CA TYR A 4 9.94 5.57 -3.40
C TYR A 4 11.20 6.31 -2.91
N HIS A 5 11.32 7.60 -3.23
CA HIS A 5 12.45 8.44 -2.80
C HIS A 5 12.55 8.64 -1.27
N MET A 6 11.50 8.29 -0.52
CA MET A 6 11.48 8.36 0.95
C MET A 6 12.07 7.11 1.61
N THR A 7 12.39 6.07 0.84
CA THR A 7 12.90 4.79 1.36
C THR A 7 14.27 4.95 2.00
N THR A 8 14.45 4.29 3.13
CA THR A 8 15.72 4.16 3.86
C THR A 8 16.13 2.69 3.94
N ALA A 9 17.42 2.43 4.21
CA ALA A 9 17.92 1.07 4.33
C ALA A 9 17.35 0.28 5.53
N SER A 10 16.66 0.95 6.46
CA SER A 10 15.99 0.34 7.61
C SER A 10 14.54 -0.07 7.34
N ASP A 11 13.94 0.39 6.24
CA ASP A 11 12.53 0.11 5.96
C ASP A 11 12.34 -1.35 5.55
N ARG A 12 11.42 -2.03 6.23
CA ARG A 12 11.07 -3.44 5.98
C ARG A 12 9.63 -3.65 5.55
N ALA A 13 8.79 -2.63 5.72
CA ALA A 13 7.37 -2.69 5.38
C ALA A 13 7.00 -1.53 4.46
N VAL A 14 6.12 -1.80 3.50
CA VAL A 14 5.62 -0.77 2.58
C VAL A 14 4.15 -0.97 2.27
N ILE A 15 3.43 0.14 2.09
CA ILE A 15 2.06 0.16 1.60
C ILE A 15 2.05 0.50 0.10
N LEU A 16 1.44 -0.35 -0.73
CA LEU A 16 1.22 -0.08 -2.14
C LEU A 16 -0.22 0.36 -2.38
N THR A 17 -0.37 1.49 -3.07
CA THR A 17 -1.65 2.04 -3.51
C THR A 17 -1.65 2.22 -5.02
N THR A 18 -2.84 2.39 -5.60
CA THR A 18 -2.97 2.57 -7.05
C THR A 18 -2.93 4.05 -7.48
N ASN A 19 -2.78 4.99 -6.55
CA ASN A 19 -2.69 6.42 -6.88
C ASN A 19 -2.05 7.24 -5.75
N GLU A 20 -1.50 8.39 -6.12
CA GLU A 20 -0.68 9.24 -5.25
C GLU A 20 -1.48 9.84 -4.07
N ARG A 21 -2.79 10.09 -4.24
CA ARG A 21 -3.64 10.65 -3.17
C ARG A 21 -3.80 9.66 -2.03
N ASP A 22 -4.00 8.38 -2.34
CA ASP A 22 -4.09 7.34 -1.32
C ASP A 22 -2.74 7.13 -0.63
N ALA A 23 -1.61 7.17 -1.36
CA ALA A 23 -0.27 7.11 -0.75
C ALA A 23 0.01 8.29 0.20
N LEU A 24 -0.37 9.52 -0.20
CA LEU A 24 -0.20 10.70 0.64
C LEU A 24 -1.09 10.66 1.89
N ALA A 25 -2.36 10.22 1.74
CA ALA A 25 -3.27 10.05 2.87
C ALA A 25 -2.75 9.01 3.88
N MET A 26 -2.13 7.93 3.40
CA MET A 26 -1.44 6.96 4.26
C MET A 26 -0.29 7.62 5.02
N TYR A 27 0.60 8.31 4.32
CA TYR A 27 1.75 8.98 4.94
C TYR A 27 1.31 9.96 6.03
N GLU A 28 0.32 10.81 5.76
CA GLU A 28 -0.20 11.79 6.72
C GLU A 28 -0.87 11.12 7.93
N ALA A 29 -1.78 10.16 7.70
CA ALA A 29 -2.54 9.53 8.78
C ALA A 29 -1.71 8.59 9.66
N THR A 30 -0.57 8.11 9.15
CA THR A 30 0.30 7.17 9.86
C THR A 30 1.50 7.84 10.53
N ASP A 31 1.63 9.17 10.42
CA ASP A 31 2.82 9.93 10.84
C ASP A 31 4.10 9.46 10.14
N GLY A 32 3.99 9.12 8.85
CA GLY A 32 5.15 8.87 7.99
C GLY A 32 5.41 7.40 7.61
N ALA A 33 4.43 6.49 7.70
CA ALA A 33 4.62 5.14 7.18
C ALA A 33 4.92 5.17 5.67
N LEU A 34 5.82 4.29 5.24
CA LEU A 34 6.29 4.24 3.87
C LEU A 34 5.17 3.75 2.94
N ALA A 35 4.73 4.62 2.02
CA ALA A 35 3.65 4.32 1.10
C ALA A 35 4.01 4.74 -0.32
N PHE A 36 3.78 3.84 -1.28
CA PHE A 36 4.05 4.06 -2.70
C PHE A 36 2.77 4.06 -3.51
N ALA A 37 2.72 4.92 -4.53
CA ALA A 37 1.73 4.79 -5.59
C ALA A 37 2.36 4.20 -6.84
N LEU A 38 1.74 3.13 -7.34
CA LEU A 38 2.17 2.42 -8.53
C LEU A 38 2.07 3.32 -9.78
N PRO A 39 3.07 3.30 -10.67
CA PRO A 39 3.14 4.20 -11.82
C PRO A 39 2.01 3.99 -12.84
N HIS A 40 1.47 2.78 -12.93
CA HIS A 40 0.42 2.38 -13.88
C HIS A 40 -0.87 1.94 -13.19
N GLY A 41 -1.14 2.48 -12.00
CA GLY A 41 -2.36 2.19 -11.25
C GLY A 41 -2.39 0.75 -10.74
N GLU A 42 -3.47 0.04 -11.01
CA GLU A 42 -3.69 -1.33 -10.54
C GLU A 42 -2.98 -2.40 -11.36
N ARG A 43 -2.63 -2.12 -12.61
CA ARG A 43 -2.08 -3.13 -13.52
C ARG A 43 -0.66 -3.50 -13.12
N ILE A 44 -0.32 -4.78 -13.24
CA ILE A 44 1.04 -5.26 -13.00
C ILE A 44 2.02 -4.58 -13.96
N ASP A 45 3.10 -4.09 -13.38
CA ASP A 45 4.26 -3.57 -14.08
C ASP A 45 5.50 -4.24 -13.50
N ALA A 46 6.06 -5.21 -14.23
CA ALA A 46 7.24 -5.95 -13.77
C ALA A 46 8.47 -5.05 -13.57
N SER A 47 8.50 -3.86 -14.18
CA SER A 47 9.64 -2.94 -14.04
C SER A 47 9.80 -2.41 -12.61
N VAL A 48 8.75 -2.47 -11.78
CA VAL A 48 8.84 -2.01 -10.38
C VAL A 48 9.29 -3.09 -9.40
N PHE A 49 9.32 -4.38 -9.79
CA PHE A 49 9.62 -5.48 -8.88
C PHE A 49 10.97 -5.36 -8.18
N PRO A 50 12.08 -4.99 -8.86
CA PRO A 50 13.38 -4.85 -8.20
C PRO A 50 13.36 -3.85 -7.03
N TYR A 51 12.49 -2.84 -7.10
CA TYR A 51 12.35 -1.82 -6.04
C TYR A 51 11.49 -2.29 -4.86
N LEU A 52 10.81 -3.43 -5.01
CA LEU A 52 9.91 -3.98 -4.01
C LEU A 52 10.48 -5.24 -3.35
N GLU A 53 11.57 -5.82 -3.87
CA GLU A 53 12.15 -7.09 -3.40
C GLU A 53 12.66 -7.03 -1.95
N ASP A 54 13.23 -5.90 -1.53
CA ASP A 54 13.85 -5.75 -0.21
C ASP A 54 12.83 -5.64 0.95
N PHE A 55 11.54 -5.44 0.66
CA PHE A 55 10.51 -5.33 1.68
C PHE A 55 10.05 -6.70 2.18
N GLU A 56 10.11 -6.90 3.49
CA GLU A 56 9.65 -8.13 4.15
C GLU A 56 8.13 -8.16 4.29
N GLN A 57 7.47 -7.00 4.28
CA GLN A 57 6.01 -6.87 4.37
C GLN A 57 5.49 -5.88 3.33
N VAL A 58 4.51 -6.30 2.54
CA VAL A 58 3.91 -5.48 1.49
C VAL A 58 2.39 -5.44 1.69
N PHE A 59 1.88 -4.28 2.11
CA PHE A 59 0.44 -4.07 2.28
C PHE A 59 -0.17 -3.57 0.98
N LEU A 60 -1.13 -4.30 0.44
CA LEU A 60 -1.80 -3.96 -0.82
C LEU A 60 -3.14 -3.29 -0.50
N TRP A 61 -3.17 -1.96 -0.51
CA TRP A 61 -4.38 -1.18 -0.23
C TRP A 61 -4.95 -0.55 -1.49
N PHE A 62 -5.64 -1.38 -2.25
CA PHE A 62 -6.25 -0.99 -3.52
C PHE A 62 -7.73 -0.62 -3.31
N PRO A 63 -8.32 0.20 -4.20
CA PRO A 63 -9.76 0.39 -4.23
C PRO A 63 -10.52 -0.94 -4.29
N PRO A 64 -11.72 -1.08 -3.68
CA PRO A 64 -12.48 -2.34 -3.71
C PRO A 64 -12.71 -2.90 -5.12
N ARG A 65 -12.94 -2.01 -6.10
CA ARG A 65 -13.09 -2.39 -7.52
C ARG A 65 -11.83 -2.96 -8.16
N HIS A 66 -10.66 -2.81 -7.54
CA HIS A 66 -9.36 -3.29 -8.02
C HIS A 66 -8.84 -4.48 -7.19
N LEU A 67 -9.70 -5.14 -6.41
CA LEU A 67 -9.29 -6.22 -5.52
C LEU A 67 -8.64 -7.41 -6.24
N GLU A 68 -9.11 -7.76 -7.44
CA GLU A 68 -8.52 -8.84 -8.23
C GLU A 68 -7.09 -8.51 -8.66
N TYR A 69 -6.84 -7.27 -9.09
CA TYR A 69 -5.47 -6.81 -9.38
C TYR A 69 -4.57 -6.86 -8.14
N ALA A 70 -5.08 -6.48 -6.97
CA ALA A 70 -4.32 -6.59 -5.73
C ALA A 70 -3.93 -8.06 -5.43
N LYS A 71 -4.79 -9.03 -5.71
CA LYS A 71 -4.44 -10.45 -5.59
C LYS A 71 -3.35 -10.85 -6.59
N GLU A 72 -3.46 -10.42 -7.85
CA GLU A 72 -2.44 -10.66 -8.88
C GLU A 72 -1.07 -10.10 -8.46
N TRP A 73 -1.04 -8.87 -7.94
CA TRP A 73 0.17 -8.28 -7.36
C TRP A 73 0.71 -9.11 -6.19
N GLY A 74 -0.15 -9.59 -5.30
CA GLY A 74 0.25 -10.48 -4.21
C GLY A 74 0.91 -11.76 -4.71
N TYR A 75 0.37 -12.39 -5.75
CA TYR A 75 0.99 -13.57 -6.35
C TYR A 75 2.35 -13.25 -6.98
N ALA A 76 2.44 -12.14 -7.71
CA ALA A 76 3.67 -11.73 -8.39
C ALA A 76 4.79 -11.31 -7.41
N LEU A 77 4.43 -10.75 -6.25
CA LEU A 77 5.37 -10.26 -5.25
C LEU A 77 5.72 -11.28 -4.17
N ASN A 78 5.49 -12.59 -4.39
CA ASN A 78 5.57 -13.62 -3.36
C ASN A 78 4.52 -13.40 -2.25
N GLY A 79 3.36 -14.04 -2.41
CA GLY A 79 2.19 -13.82 -1.55
C GLY A 79 2.41 -14.06 -0.06
N GLY A 80 3.46 -14.78 0.35
CA GLY A 80 3.78 -15.01 1.76
C GLY A 80 4.15 -13.75 2.55
N ARG A 81 4.52 -12.66 1.86
CA ARG A 81 4.81 -11.35 2.47
C ARG A 81 3.78 -10.27 2.16
N CYS A 82 2.70 -10.63 1.45
CA CYS A 82 1.70 -9.66 1.00
C CYS A 82 0.43 -9.71 1.86
N TYR A 83 0.01 -8.54 2.34
CA TYR A 83 -1.17 -8.37 3.17
C TYR A 83 -2.23 -7.58 2.39
N LEU A 84 -3.34 -8.24 2.07
CA LEU A 84 -4.39 -7.66 1.23
C LEU A 84 -5.39 -6.89 2.08
N ILE A 85 -5.40 -5.56 1.97
CA ILE A 85 -6.34 -4.71 2.71
C ILE A 85 -7.70 -4.67 1.97
N ARG A 86 -8.75 -5.17 2.63
CA ARG A 86 -10.10 -5.31 2.04
C ARG A 86 -11.09 -4.23 2.48
N ASN A 87 -10.58 -3.12 3.01
CA ASN A 87 -11.43 -2.03 3.49
C ASN A 87 -12.22 -1.37 2.35
N ALA A 88 -13.49 -1.10 2.63
CA ALA A 88 -14.40 -0.47 1.67
C ALA A 88 -14.01 0.98 1.34
N GLU A 89 -13.60 1.74 2.37
CA GLU A 89 -13.09 3.09 2.22
C GLU A 89 -11.58 3.05 1.95
N ARG A 90 -11.14 3.85 0.97
CA ARG A 90 -9.74 4.06 0.66
C ARG A 90 -9.08 5.02 1.66
N PRO A 91 -7.74 5.04 1.75
CA PRO A 91 -7.03 5.95 2.65
C PRO A 91 -7.48 7.41 2.53
N ILE A 92 -7.62 7.94 1.31
CA ILE A 92 -8.07 9.33 1.12
C ILE A 92 -9.51 9.57 1.59
N GLU A 93 -10.39 8.56 1.48
CA GLU A 93 -11.78 8.66 1.92
C GLU A 93 -11.85 8.64 3.44
N LEU A 94 -11.09 7.77 4.10
CA LEU A 94 -10.96 7.73 5.56
C LEU A 94 -10.45 9.07 6.11
N VAL A 95 -9.38 9.64 5.51
CA VAL A 95 -8.87 10.95 5.93
C VAL A 95 -9.91 12.05 5.75
N ARG A 96 -10.55 12.12 4.57
CA ARG A 96 -11.60 13.13 4.29
C ARG A 96 -12.80 13.04 5.23
N ASN A 97 -13.12 11.84 5.69
CA ASN A 97 -14.23 11.59 6.63
C ASN A 97 -13.81 11.75 8.10
N GLY A 98 -12.59 12.23 8.38
CA GLY A 98 -12.09 12.43 9.75
C GLY A 98 -11.68 11.14 10.46
N LYS A 99 -11.62 10.00 9.76
CA LYS A 99 -11.34 8.65 10.28
C LYS A 99 -9.85 8.27 10.18
N HIS A 100 -8.94 9.23 10.26
CA HIS A 100 -7.49 9.00 10.13
C HIS A 100 -6.96 7.93 11.11
N LYS A 101 -7.51 7.84 12.33
CA LYS A 101 -7.12 6.82 13.32
C LYS A 101 -7.44 5.38 12.89
N GLU A 102 -8.48 5.19 12.07
CA GLU A 102 -8.86 3.87 11.57
C GLU A 102 -7.77 3.28 10.67
N ILE A 103 -7.00 4.12 9.95
CA ILE A 103 -5.94 3.65 9.05
C ILE A 103 -4.91 2.80 9.80
N LYS A 104 -4.41 3.28 10.96
CA LYS A 104 -3.46 2.52 11.78
C LYS A 104 -4.07 1.22 12.30
N HIS A 105 -5.34 1.24 12.70
CA HIS A 105 -6.05 0.04 13.17
C HIS A 105 -6.28 -1.00 12.07
N ILE A 106 -6.51 -0.56 10.84
CA ILE A 106 -6.66 -1.44 9.68
C ILE A 106 -5.34 -2.15 9.39
N LEU A 107 -4.24 -1.40 9.28
CA LEU A 107 -2.91 -1.98 9.05
C LEU A 107 -2.54 -2.99 10.13
N SER A 108 -2.78 -2.69 11.40
CA SER A 108 -2.42 -3.58 12.50
C SER A 108 -3.27 -4.87 12.54
N ARG A 109 -4.49 -4.84 12.01
CA ARG A 109 -5.39 -6.01 12.00
C ARG A 109 -5.06 -6.97 10.86
N GLU A 110 -4.70 -6.44 9.71
CA GLU A 110 -4.42 -7.22 8.51
C GLU A 110 -2.96 -7.72 8.47
N ALA A 111 -2.08 -7.23 9.36
CA ALA A 111 -0.69 -7.70 9.52
C ALA A 111 -0.55 -9.00 10.35
N ILE A 112 -1.66 -9.59 10.84
CA ILE A 112 -1.70 -10.77 11.72
C ILE A 112 -1.98 -12.03 10.91
#